data_AF-A0A8T4ZID9-F1
#
_entry.id   AF-A0A8T4ZID9-F1
#
_cell.length_a   1.000
_cell.length_b   1.000
_cell.length_c   1.000
_cell.angle_alpha   90.00
_cell.angle_beta   90.00
_cell.angle_gamma   90.00
#
_symmetry.space_group_name_H-M   'P 1'
#
loop_
_entity.id
_entity.type
_entity.pdbx_description
1 polymer ?
#
loop_
_entity_poly.entity_id
_entity_poly.type
_entity_poly.pdbx_seq_one_letter_code
_entity_poly.pdbx_strand_id
1 'polypeptide(L)'
;MQEEKAKRLEEIMAKNGPSAKRTTIILDKEEREFVDSLIREGKEPGIKPLISKMLDVYRSMMIYDWRFPGEYYCGISRVAFVNVELVNILIQQIPVEKWRSIGRSMGEAAKISMEATIGIQTSTPNSWSDIFKRLRVQGFGDFYLKDKYILVKAPFINEAEIAAGFIEGLLGIELNVKAATPPFVFEVKEKPDATSK
;
A
#
# COMPACT_ATOMS: atom_id res chain seq x y z
N MET A 1 30.06 -24.89 33.25
CA MET A 1 30.87 -24.60 32.05
C MET A 1 30.05 -24.44 30.75
N GLN A 2 28.92 -25.15 30.57
CA GLN A 2 28.01 -24.95 29.42
C GLN A 2 27.04 -23.76 29.58
N GLU A 3 26.49 -23.52 30.77
CA GLU A 3 25.61 -22.36 31.04
C GLU A 3 26.31 -21.01 30.88
N GLU A 4 27.59 -20.93 31.27
CA GLU A 4 28.38 -19.70 31.16
C GLU A 4 28.73 -19.36 29.70
N LYS A 5 28.85 -20.39 28.85
CA LYS A 5 28.99 -20.22 27.39
C LYS A 5 27.66 -19.80 26.75
N ALA A 6 26.53 -20.32 27.21
CA ALA A 6 25.21 -19.94 26.72
C ALA A 6 24.88 -18.47 27.06
N LYS A 7 25.13 -18.04 28.29
CA LYS A 7 24.98 -16.63 28.72
C LYS A 7 25.88 -15.68 27.93
N ARG A 8 27.15 -16.04 27.71
CA ARG A 8 28.05 -15.24 26.87
C ARG A 8 27.58 -15.15 25.41
N LEU A 9 26.98 -16.22 24.86
CA LEU A 9 26.46 -16.23 23.51
C LEU A 9 25.20 -15.35 23.38
N GLU A 10 24.30 -15.39 24.35
CA GLU A 10 23.13 -14.51 24.43
C GLU A 10 23.54 -13.04 24.60
N GLU A 11 24.55 -12.75 25.43
CA GLU A 11 25.07 -11.38 25.59
C GLU A 11 25.76 -10.84 24.33
N ILE A 12 26.43 -11.70 23.54
CA ILE A 12 27.04 -11.34 22.25
C ILE A 12 25.94 -11.14 21.18
N MET A 13 24.89 -11.95 21.19
CA MET A 13 23.74 -11.80 20.29
C MET A 13 22.89 -10.58 20.64
N ALA A 14 22.80 -10.20 21.92
CA ALA A 14 22.10 -9.01 22.38
C ALA A 14 22.90 -7.71 22.16
N LYS A 15 24.25 -7.76 22.16
CA LYS A 15 25.12 -6.60 21.87
C LYS A 15 25.28 -6.28 20.39
N ASN A 16 25.07 -7.26 19.51
CA ASN A 16 25.03 -7.03 18.08
C ASN A 16 23.62 -6.62 17.67
N GLY A 17 23.31 -5.32 17.76
CA GLY A 17 22.24 -4.73 16.95
C GLY A 17 22.40 -5.20 15.48
N PRO A 18 21.30 -5.28 14.70
CA PRO A 18 21.24 -6.11 13.49
C PRO A 18 22.47 -5.91 12.61
N SER A 19 23.41 -6.87 12.67
CA SER A 19 24.69 -6.75 11.97
C SER A 19 24.42 -6.84 10.48
N ALA A 20 24.75 -5.79 9.73
CA ALA A 20 24.61 -5.80 8.28
C ALA A 20 25.41 -6.98 7.70
N LYS A 21 24.71 -7.99 7.18
CA LYS A 21 25.35 -9.14 6.51
C LYS A 21 25.87 -8.67 5.16
N ARG A 22 27.14 -8.94 4.87
CA ARG A 22 27.76 -8.62 3.56
C ARG A 22 27.42 -9.74 2.58
N THR A 23 26.92 -9.36 1.41
CA THR A 23 26.57 -10.28 0.33
C THR A 23 27.19 -9.76 -0.97
N THR A 24 27.79 -10.66 -1.75
CA THR A 24 28.27 -10.36 -3.11
C THR A 24 27.13 -10.63 -4.09
N ILE A 25 26.85 -9.67 -4.97
CA ILE A 25 25.90 -9.82 -6.07
C ILE A 25 26.72 -9.86 -7.35
N ILE A 26 26.49 -10.87 -8.18
CA ILE A 26 27.08 -10.98 -9.51
C ILE A 26 26.02 -10.46 -10.47
N LEU A 27 26.38 -9.43 -11.23
CA LEU A 27 25.58 -8.92 -12.34
C LEU A 27 26.30 -9.30 -13.63
N ASP A 28 25.55 -9.64 -14.66
CA ASP A 28 26.13 -9.73 -15.99
C ASP A 28 26.49 -8.33 -16.53
N LYS A 29 27.11 -8.32 -17.71
CA LYS A 29 27.57 -7.07 -18.32
C LYS A 29 26.39 -6.14 -18.67
N GLU A 30 25.30 -6.68 -19.19
CA GLU A 30 24.14 -5.89 -19.64
C GLU A 30 23.39 -5.30 -18.45
N GLU A 31 23.16 -6.10 -17.41
CA GLU A 31 22.60 -5.68 -16.13
C GLU A 31 23.45 -4.58 -15.49
N ARG A 32 24.78 -4.74 -15.50
CA ARG A 32 25.68 -3.75 -14.91
C ARG A 32 25.67 -2.44 -15.69
N GLU A 33 25.75 -2.51 -17.02
CA GLU A 33 25.69 -1.33 -17.89
C GLU A 33 24.37 -0.58 -17.75
N PHE A 34 23.26 -1.32 -17.64
CA PHE A 34 21.95 -0.75 -17.36
C PHE A 34 21.92 -0.01 -16.02
N VAL A 35 22.37 -0.63 -14.92
CA VAL A 35 22.41 0.02 -13.61
C VAL A 35 23.33 1.26 -13.61
N ASP A 36 24.50 1.16 -14.22
CA ASP A 36 25.44 2.29 -14.30
C ASP A 36 24.86 3.45 -15.12
N SER A 37 24.05 3.16 -16.15
CA SER A 37 23.33 4.19 -16.92
C SER A 37 22.34 4.97 -16.04
N LEU A 38 21.57 4.28 -15.19
CA LEU A 38 20.60 4.89 -14.28
C LEU A 38 21.29 5.79 -13.25
N ILE A 39 22.46 5.38 -12.77
CA ILE A 39 23.26 6.15 -11.81
C ILE A 39 23.83 7.40 -12.49
N ARG A 40 24.40 7.26 -13.68
CA ARG A 40 24.95 8.38 -14.45
C ARG A 40 23.89 9.43 -14.81
N GLU A 41 22.66 8.99 -15.10
CA GLU A 41 21.51 9.87 -15.36
C GLU A 41 20.91 10.48 -14.08
N GLY A 42 21.41 10.12 -12.90
CA GLY A 42 20.89 10.59 -11.61
C GLY A 42 19.54 10.00 -11.22
N LYS A 43 19.06 8.96 -11.91
CA LYS A 43 17.80 8.26 -11.61
C LYS A 43 17.91 7.36 -10.39
N GLU A 44 19.10 6.82 -10.13
CA GLU A 44 19.38 6.00 -8.95
C GLU A 44 20.66 6.51 -8.26
N PRO A 45 20.67 6.62 -6.91
CA PRO A 45 21.82 7.17 -6.20
C PRO A 45 23.00 6.18 -6.06
N GLY A 46 22.81 4.92 -6.46
CA GLY A 46 23.83 3.89 -6.44
C GLY A 46 23.26 2.47 -6.36
N ILE A 47 24.11 1.46 -6.54
CA ILE A 47 23.70 0.05 -6.55
C ILE A 47 23.12 -0.40 -5.20
N LYS A 48 23.71 0.02 -4.07
CA LYS A 48 23.24 -0.40 -2.74
C LYS A 48 21.82 0.13 -2.43
N PRO A 49 21.53 1.43 -2.60
CA PRO A 49 20.17 1.95 -2.50
C PRO A 49 19.19 1.28 -3.47
N LEU A 50 19.60 1.05 -4.73
CA LEU A 50 18.78 0.35 -5.73
C LEU A 50 18.38 -1.05 -5.24
N ILE A 51 19.33 -1.87 -4.81
CA ILE A 51 19.04 -3.23 -4.30
C ILE A 51 18.12 -3.17 -3.07
N SER A 52 18.32 -2.21 -2.16
CA SER A 52 17.45 -2.05 -0.99
C SER A 52 16.02 -1.72 -1.40
N LYS A 53 15.85 -0.76 -2.33
CA LYS A 53 14.56 -0.39 -2.94
C LYS A 53 13.91 -1.58 -3.63
N MET A 54 14.67 -2.37 -4.41
CA MET A 54 14.15 -3.55 -5.10
C MET A 54 13.65 -4.62 -4.12
N LEU A 55 14.38 -4.88 -3.03
CA LEU A 55 13.93 -5.82 -2.00
C LEU A 55 12.66 -5.34 -1.27
N ASP A 56 12.55 -4.03 -1.03
CA ASP A 56 11.36 -3.46 -0.42
C ASP A 56 10.15 -3.54 -1.34
N VAL A 57 10.32 -3.26 -2.64
CA VAL A 57 9.29 -3.43 -3.66
C VAL A 57 8.91 -4.90 -3.81
N TYR A 58 9.89 -5.81 -3.92
CA TYR A 58 9.70 -7.25 -4.08
C TYR A 58 8.83 -7.83 -2.96
N ARG A 59 9.12 -7.47 -1.70
CA ARG A 59 8.31 -7.88 -0.55
C ARG A 59 6.95 -7.19 -0.54
N SER A 60 6.90 -5.88 -0.73
CA SER A 60 5.67 -5.10 -0.59
C SER A 60 4.65 -5.45 -1.66
N MET A 61 5.08 -5.69 -2.89
CA MET A 61 4.19 -6.10 -4.00
C MET A 61 3.94 -7.61 -4.05
N MET A 62 4.54 -8.38 -3.13
CA MET A 62 4.45 -9.85 -3.12
C MET A 62 4.88 -10.46 -4.46
N ILE A 63 5.98 -9.94 -5.04
CA ILE A 63 6.46 -10.37 -6.37
C ILE A 63 6.86 -11.85 -6.37
N TYR A 64 7.19 -12.42 -5.22
CA TYR A 64 7.42 -13.86 -5.08
C TYR A 64 6.20 -14.74 -5.40
N ASP A 65 4.99 -14.19 -5.40
CA ASP A 65 3.75 -14.89 -5.81
C ASP A 65 3.44 -14.70 -7.30
N TRP A 66 4.21 -13.88 -8.02
CA TRP A 66 3.97 -13.60 -9.43
C TRP A 66 4.44 -14.75 -10.32
N ARG A 67 3.65 -15.03 -11.35
CA ARG A 67 4.04 -15.88 -12.48
C ARG A 67 4.39 -14.97 -13.65
N PHE A 68 5.63 -14.50 -13.65
CA PHE A 68 6.12 -13.56 -14.67
C PHE A 68 6.46 -14.30 -15.98
N PRO A 69 6.03 -13.80 -17.16
CA PRO A 69 5.19 -12.62 -17.39
C PRO A 69 3.68 -12.93 -17.44
N GLY A 70 2.83 -11.94 -17.11
CA GLY A 70 1.38 -11.94 -17.44
C GLY A 70 0.41 -12.38 -16.33
N GLU A 71 0.89 -13.04 -15.28
CA GLU A 71 0.08 -13.47 -14.14
C GLU A 71 0.63 -12.85 -12.84
N TYR A 72 0.10 -11.68 -12.48
CA TYR A 72 0.51 -10.92 -11.30
C TYR A 72 -0.49 -11.10 -10.16
N TYR A 73 0.04 -11.29 -8.96
CA TYR A 73 -0.75 -11.52 -7.75
C TYR A 73 -0.31 -10.61 -6.63
N CYS A 74 -1.24 -10.22 -5.76
CA CYS A 74 -0.84 -9.74 -4.45
C CYS A 74 -1.76 -10.40 -3.42
N GLY A 75 -1.20 -11.39 -2.73
CA GLY A 75 -1.98 -12.39 -1.99
C GLY A 75 -2.90 -13.18 -2.91
N ILE A 76 -4.16 -13.32 -2.52
CA ILE A 76 -5.16 -14.08 -3.28
C ILE A 76 -5.72 -13.32 -4.50
N SER A 77 -5.37 -12.04 -4.65
CA SER A 77 -5.95 -11.20 -5.69
C SER A 77 -5.06 -11.11 -6.92
N ARG A 78 -5.62 -11.45 -8.07
CA ARG A 78 -5.02 -11.19 -9.37
C ARG A 78 -5.03 -9.69 -9.65
N VAL A 79 -3.93 -9.16 -10.13
CA VAL A 79 -3.78 -7.74 -10.50
C VAL A 79 -3.39 -7.60 -11.95
N ALA A 80 -3.76 -6.47 -12.56
CA ALA A 80 -3.36 -6.08 -13.89
C ALA A 80 -2.88 -4.62 -13.87
N PHE A 81 -1.86 -4.32 -14.65
CA PHE A 81 -1.43 -2.93 -14.87
C PHE A 81 -2.33 -2.32 -15.94
N VAL A 82 -3.11 -1.30 -15.54
CA VAL A 82 -4.08 -0.62 -16.41
C VAL A 82 -3.82 0.88 -16.35
N ASN A 83 -3.85 1.56 -17.50
CA ASN A 83 -3.72 3.01 -17.55
C ASN A 83 -4.93 3.69 -16.90
N VAL A 84 -4.67 4.72 -16.08
CA VAL A 84 -5.70 5.53 -15.40
C VAL A 84 -6.78 6.00 -16.39
N GLU A 85 -6.38 6.41 -17.59
CA GLU A 85 -7.31 6.90 -18.61
C GLU A 85 -8.39 5.88 -19.01
N LEU A 86 -8.03 4.59 -19.07
CA LEU A 86 -9.00 3.53 -19.40
C LEU A 86 -10.06 3.40 -18.30
N VAL A 87 -9.67 3.57 -17.04
CA VAL A 87 -10.60 3.56 -15.90
C VAL A 87 -11.48 4.80 -15.91
N ASN A 88 -10.91 5.98 -16.21
CA ASN A 88 -11.67 7.23 -16.32
C ASN A 88 -12.77 7.13 -17.38
N ILE A 89 -12.46 6.57 -18.55
CA ILE A 89 -13.44 6.36 -19.63
C ILE A 89 -14.61 5.48 -19.16
N LEU A 90 -14.33 4.43 -18.38
CA LEU A 90 -15.38 3.58 -17.80
C LEU A 90 -16.23 4.37 -16.79
N ILE A 91 -15.60 5.15 -15.91
CA ILE A 91 -16.29 5.95 -14.89
C ILE A 91 -17.21 7.00 -15.52
N GLN A 92 -16.80 7.62 -16.63
CA GLN A 92 -17.61 8.60 -17.35
C GLN A 92 -18.95 8.04 -17.87
N GLN A 93 -19.10 6.72 -18.01
CA GLN A 93 -20.35 6.08 -18.41
C GLN A 93 -21.30 5.80 -17.24
N ILE A 94 -20.85 6.05 -16.00
CA ILE A 94 -21.58 5.73 -14.78
C ILE A 94 -22.33 6.99 -14.31
N PRO A 95 -23.65 6.90 -14.07
CA PRO A 95 -24.41 8.01 -13.48
C PRO A 95 -23.86 8.42 -12.11
N VAL A 96 -23.75 9.74 -11.88
CA VAL A 96 -23.09 10.33 -10.70
C VAL A 96 -23.73 9.85 -9.39
N GLU A 97 -25.05 9.67 -9.37
CA GLU A 97 -25.79 9.18 -8.20
C GLU A 97 -25.38 7.76 -7.77
N LYS A 98 -24.74 6.98 -8.65
CA LYS A 98 -24.24 5.63 -8.35
C LYS A 98 -22.79 5.60 -7.88
N TRP A 99 -22.04 6.69 -8.05
CA TRP A 99 -20.60 6.73 -7.81
C TRP A 99 -20.22 6.28 -6.40
N ARG A 100 -20.90 6.80 -5.38
CA ARG A 100 -20.61 6.45 -4.00
C ARG A 100 -20.92 4.99 -3.67
N SER A 101 -22.03 4.45 -4.18
CA SER A 101 -22.36 3.03 -3.98
C SER A 101 -21.37 2.09 -4.67
N ILE A 102 -20.91 2.45 -5.86
CA ILE A 102 -19.91 1.67 -6.59
C ILE A 102 -18.58 1.69 -5.84
N GLY A 103 -18.17 2.88 -5.37
CA GLY A 103 -17.03 3.01 -4.46
C GLY A 103 -17.14 2.04 -3.28
N ARG A 104 -18.28 2.01 -2.58
CA ARG A 104 -18.48 1.11 -1.43
C ARG A 104 -18.30 -0.36 -1.79
N SER A 105 -18.92 -0.83 -2.88
CA SER A 105 -18.75 -2.20 -3.34
C SER A 105 -17.30 -2.52 -3.69
N MET A 106 -16.56 -1.57 -4.30
CA MET A 106 -15.12 -1.73 -4.54
C MET A 106 -14.33 -1.83 -3.24
N GLY A 107 -14.67 -1.00 -2.24
CA GLY A 107 -14.04 -0.99 -0.92
C GLY A 107 -14.27 -2.29 -0.14
N GLU A 108 -15.49 -2.84 -0.19
CA GLU A 108 -15.85 -4.11 0.43
C GLU A 108 -15.07 -5.28 -0.19
N ALA A 109 -14.93 -5.32 -1.51
CA ALA A 109 -14.11 -6.32 -2.18
C ALA A 109 -12.62 -6.20 -1.81
N ALA A 110 -12.11 -4.97 -1.75
CA ALA A 110 -10.73 -4.70 -1.33
C ALA A 110 -10.50 -5.09 0.13
N LYS A 111 -11.48 -4.84 1.02
CA LYS A 111 -11.45 -5.28 2.41
C LYS A 111 -11.24 -6.79 2.50
N ILE A 112 -12.10 -7.59 1.86
CA ILE A 112 -12.00 -9.06 1.90
C ILE A 112 -10.61 -9.53 1.42
N SER A 113 -10.11 -8.96 0.32
CA SER A 113 -8.78 -9.26 -0.21
C SER A 113 -7.67 -8.95 0.78
N MET A 114 -7.71 -7.78 1.42
CA MET A 114 -6.71 -7.38 2.41
C MET A 114 -6.79 -8.26 3.65
N GLU A 115 -7.96 -8.45 4.24
CA GLU A 115 -8.12 -9.27 5.45
C GLU A 115 -7.59 -10.70 5.23
N ALA A 116 -7.83 -11.30 4.05
CA ALA A 116 -7.33 -12.63 3.70
C ALA A 116 -5.82 -12.67 3.40
N THR A 117 -5.24 -11.58 2.88
CA THR A 117 -3.84 -11.55 2.44
C THR A 117 -2.87 -11.15 3.55
N ILE A 118 -3.24 -10.13 4.33
CA ILE A 118 -2.37 -9.57 5.38
C ILE A 118 -2.79 -9.98 6.79
N GLY A 119 -3.93 -10.66 6.95
CA GLY A 119 -4.39 -11.15 8.25
C GLY A 119 -4.78 -10.04 9.24
N ILE A 120 -5.16 -8.87 8.72
CA ILE A 120 -5.49 -7.67 9.51
C ILE A 120 -6.99 -7.41 9.44
N GLN A 121 -7.63 -7.00 10.53
CA GLN A 121 -9.02 -6.51 10.50
C GLN A 121 -9.07 -5.05 10.05
N THR A 122 -9.78 -4.73 8.96
CA THR A 122 -9.75 -3.37 8.39
C THR A 122 -10.59 -2.34 9.14
N SER A 123 -11.52 -2.83 9.97
CA SER A 123 -12.51 -2.00 10.66
C SER A 123 -11.98 -1.40 11.98
N THR A 124 -10.74 -1.72 12.35
CA THR A 124 -10.10 -1.29 13.59
C THR A 124 -9.19 -0.10 13.30
N PRO A 125 -9.37 1.10 13.89
CA PRO A 125 -8.55 2.28 13.58
C PRO A 125 -7.04 2.06 13.71
N ASN A 126 -6.61 1.17 14.61
CA ASN A 126 -5.21 0.82 14.82
C ASN A 126 -4.54 0.17 13.60
N SER A 127 -5.30 -0.38 12.66
CA SER A 127 -4.77 -1.02 11.45
C SER A 127 -4.74 -0.11 10.22
N TRP A 128 -5.30 1.10 10.31
CA TRP A 128 -5.45 1.97 9.14
C TRP A 128 -4.12 2.41 8.53
N SER A 129 -3.08 2.56 9.35
CA SER A 129 -1.73 2.87 8.85
C SER A 129 -1.20 1.79 7.90
N ASP A 130 -1.44 0.52 8.21
CA ASP A 130 -0.98 -0.60 7.39
C ASP A 130 -1.80 -0.72 6.10
N ILE A 131 -3.11 -0.47 6.20
CA ILE A 131 -4.02 -0.40 5.04
C ILE A 131 -3.60 0.73 4.10
N PHE A 132 -3.34 1.92 4.62
CA PHE A 132 -2.92 3.08 3.85
C PHE A 132 -1.57 2.87 3.18
N LYS A 133 -0.63 2.22 3.89
CA LYS A 133 0.63 1.77 3.29
C LYS A 133 0.38 0.77 2.16
N ARG A 134 -0.55 -0.17 2.33
CA ARG A 134 -0.91 -1.14 1.29
C ARG A 134 -1.52 -0.48 0.05
N LEU A 135 -2.46 0.43 0.24
CA LEU A 135 -3.09 1.20 -0.84
C LEU A 135 -2.06 2.01 -1.62
N ARG A 136 -1.09 2.62 -0.92
CA ARG A 136 0.02 3.35 -1.55
C ARG A 136 0.88 2.43 -2.43
N VAL A 137 1.23 1.25 -1.92
CA VAL A 137 1.98 0.24 -2.69
C VAL A 137 1.21 -0.22 -3.93
N GLN A 138 -0.11 -0.32 -3.84
CA GLN A 138 -0.99 -0.67 -4.96
C GLN A 138 -1.28 0.51 -5.90
N GLY A 139 -0.82 1.72 -5.58
CA GLY A 139 -0.97 2.89 -6.43
C GLY A 139 -2.30 3.62 -6.32
N PHE A 140 -3.13 3.38 -5.29
CA PHE A 140 -4.42 4.07 -5.10
C PHE A 140 -4.29 5.55 -4.71
N GLY A 141 -3.09 5.96 -4.26
CA GLY A 141 -2.77 7.31 -3.82
C GLY A 141 -2.05 7.33 -2.48
N ASP A 142 -1.66 8.53 -2.04
CA ASP A 142 -1.03 8.73 -0.74
C ASP A 142 -2.07 9.10 0.31
N PHE A 143 -2.39 8.15 1.18
CA PHE A 143 -3.33 8.32 2.28
C PHE A 143 -2.63 8.81 3.54
N TYR A 144 -3.27 9.76 4.24
CA TYR A 144 -2.83 10.29 5.52
C TYR A 144 -4.04 10.44 6.46
N LEU A 145 -3.90 9.99 7.70
CA LEU A 145 -4.85 10.28 8.77
C LEU A 145 -4.34 11.48 9.57
N LYS A 146 -5.18 12.50 9.75
CA LYS A 146 -4.93 13.64 10.64
C LYS A 146 -6.18 13.93 11.44
N ASP A 147 -6.15 13.61 12.73
CA ASP A 147 -7.31 13.68 13.62
C ASP A 147 -8.51 12.90 13.02
N LYS A 148 -9.63 13.56 12.74
CA LYS A 148 -10.81 13.00 12.07
C LYS A 148 -10.79 13.10 10.54
N TYR A 149 -9.69 13.56 9.95
CA TYR A 149 -9.59 13.78 8.50
C TYR A 149 -8.72 12.73 7.82
N ILE A 150 -9.21 12.22 6.70
CA ILE A 150 -8.44 11.39 5.77
C ILE A 150 -8.11 12.25 4.56
N LEU A 151 -6.81 12.40 4.29
CA LEU A 151 -6.31 13.12 3.13
C LEU A 151 -5.79 12.12 2.10
N VAL A 152 -6.14 12.33 0.83
CA VAL A 152 -5.64 11.51 -0.28
C VAL A 152 -4.96 12.42 -1.30
N LYS A 153 -3.64 12.28 -1.44
CA LYS A 153 -2.85 12.97 -2.48
C LYS A 153 -2.64 12.04 -3.67
N ALA A 154 -2.55 12.61 -4.87
CA ALA A 154 -2.38 11.87 -6.13
C ALA A 154 -3.30 10.62 -6.23
N PRO A 155 -4.63 10.80 -6.07
CA PRO A 155 -5.55 9.67 -6.10
C PRO A 155 -5.55 9.00 -7.47
N PHE A 156 -5.68 7.67 -7.49
CA PHE A 156 -5.86 6.91 -8.73
C PHE A 156 -7.25 7.15 -9.35
N ILE A 157 -8.28 7.22 -8.49
CA ILE A 157 -9.67 7.51 -8.85
C ILE A 157 -9.90 9.01 -8.63
N ASN A 158 -10.21 9.76 -9.69
CA ASN A 158 -10.29 11.22 -9.64
C ASN A 158 -11.67 11.75 -9.20
N GLU A 159 -12.63 10.87 -8.99
CA GLU A 159 -13.98 11.18 -8.57
C GLU A 159 -14.10 11.02 -7.05
N ALA A 160 -14.15 12.14 -6.33
CA ALA A 160 -14.15 12.17 -4.87
C ALA A 160 -15.26 11.33 -4.21
N GLU A 161 -16.43 11.21 -4.85
CA GLU A 161 -17.53 10.36 -4.34
C GLU A 161 -17.24 8.86 -4.48
N ILE A 162 -16.58 8.44 -5.57
CA ILE A 162 -16.14 7.04 -5.72
C ILE A 162 -15.03 6.76 -4.70
N ALA A 163 -14.06 7.66 -4.57
CA ALA A 163 -12.99 7.54 -3.59
C ALA A 163 -13.52 7.51 -2.14
N ALA A 164 -14.48 8.37 -1.81
CA ALA A 164 -15.15 8.36 -0.51
C ALA A 164 -15.85 7.02 -0.27
N GLY A 165 -16.68 6.57 -1.23
CA GLY A 165 -17.35 5.27 -1.14
C GLY A 165 -16.36 4.12 -0.95
N PHE A 166 -15.24 4.12 -1.68
CA PHE A 166 -14.18 3.13 -1.55
C PHE A 166 -13.62 3.06 -0.13
N ILE A 167 -13.29 4.22 0.46
CA ILE A 167 -12.78 4.27 1.84
C ILE A 167 -13.87 3.83 2.84
N GLU A 168 -15.12 4.24 2.63
CA GLU A 168 -16.26 3.82 3.46
C GLU A 168 -16.43 2.29 3.49
N GLY A 169 -16.45 1.65 2.31
CA GLY A 169 -16.58 0.19 2.21
C GLY A 169 -15.35 -0.55 2.76
N LEU A 170 -14.16 0.01 2.55
CA LEU A 170 -12.91 -0.60 3.01
C LEU A 170 -12.77 -0.58 4.53
N LEU A 171 -13.10 0.55 5.16
CA LEU A 171 -12.88 0.79 6.59
C LEU A 171 -14.15 0.59 7.45
N GLY A 172 -15.33 0.47 6.83
CA GLY A 172 -16.60 0.34 7.55
C GLY A 172 -17.03 1.62 8.27
N ILE A 173 -16.75 2.78 7.67
CA ILE A 173 -17.04 4.11 8.22
C ILE A 173 -17.93 4.91 7.27
N GLU A 174 -18.40 6.07 7.73
CA GLU A 174 -19.02 7.08 6.87
C GLU A 174 -18.16 8.33 6.78
N LEU A 175 -18.16 8.97 5.61
CA LEU A 175 -17.35 10.15 5.31
C LEU A 175 -18.19 11.35 4.88
N ASN A 176 -17.72 12.56 5.18
CA ASN A 176 -18.15 13.79 4.53
C ASN A 176 -17.04 14.28 3.61
N VAL A 177 -17.36 14.59 2.35
CA VAL A 177 -16.39 15.19 1.43
C VAL A 177 -16.25 16.68 1.77
N LYS A 178 -15.04 17.11 2.13
CA LYS A 178 -14.71 18.51 2.42
C LYS A 178 -13.98 19.19 1.28
N ALA A 179 -13.17 18.44 0.54
CA ALA A 179 -12.54 18.88 -0.70
C ALA A 179 -12.67 17.78 -1.75
N ALA A 180 -13.38 18.09 -2.83
CA ALA A 180 -13.63 17.17 -3.94
C ALA A 180 -12.61 17.26 -5.07
N THR A 181 -11.60 18.14 -4.95
CA THR A 181 -10.46 18.24 -5.86
C THR A 181 -9.19 17.77 -5.17
N PRO A 182 -8.25 17.09 -5.85
CA PRO A 182 -7.02 16.63 -5.23
C PRO A 182 -6.18 17.79 -4.67
N PRO A 183 -5.63 17.66 -3.45
CA PRO A 183 -5.77 16.52 -2.55
C PRO A 183 -7.16 16.43 -1.94
N PHE A 184 -7.77 15.24 -2.00
CA PHE A 184 -9.08 15.04 -1.38
C PHE A 184 -8.98 15.14 0.13
N VAL A 185 -10.02 15.70 0.74
CA VAL A 185 -10.17 15.79 2.18
C VAL A 185 -11.52 15.22 2.56
N PHE A 186 -11.49 14.14 3.34
CA PHE A 186 -12.67 13.48 3.89
C PHE A 186 -12.68 13.61 5.40
N GLU A 187 -13.83 13.94 5.97
CA GLU A 187 -14.05 13.94 7.42
C GLU A 187 -14.80 12.66 7.82
N VAL A 188 -14.27 11.92 8.81
CA VAL A 188 -14.95 10.76 9.38
C VAL A 188 -16.17 11.23 10.18
N LYS A 189 -17.35 10.69 9.87
CA LYS A 189 -18.54 10.93 10.68
C LYS A 189 -18.44 10.13 11.98
N GLU A 190 -18.68 10.81 13.09
CA GLU A 190 -18.92 10.12 14.37
C GLU A 190 -20.21 9.32 14.25
N LYS A 191 -20.18 8.05 14.68
CA LYS A 191 -21.44 7.30 14.85
C LYS A 191 -22.22 8.01 15.95
N PRO A 192 -23.52 8.31 15.77
CA PRO A 192 -24.33 8.82 16.87
C PRO A 192 -24.27 7.80 18.00
N ASP A 193 -23.87 8.25 19.19
CA ASP A 193 -23.82 7.44 20.41
C ASP A 193 -25.15 6.70 20.58
N ALA A 194 -25.09 5.38 20.67
CA ALA A 194 -26.25 4.51 20.90
C ALA A 194 -26.78 4.59 22.35
N THR A 195 -26.53 5.69 23.06
CA THR A 195 -26.83 5.89 24.49
C THR A 195 -27.76 7.06 24.78
N SER A 196 -28.51 7.57 23.79
CA SER A 196 -29.62 8.49 24.05
C SER A 196 -30.97 7.91 23.59
N LYS A 197 -31.46 6.88 24.29
CA LYS A 197 -32.89 6.59 24.44
C LYS A 197 -33.17 6.02 25.82
#